data_AF-A0A832GW10-F1
#
_entry.id   AF-A0A832GW10-F1
#
_cell.length_a   1.000
_cell.length_b   1.000
_cell.length_c   1.000
_cell.angle_alpha   90.00
_cell.angle_beta   90.00
_cell.angle_gamma   90.00
#
_symmetry.space_group_name_H-M   'P 1'
#
loop_
_entity.id
_entity.type
_entity.pdbx_description
1 polymer ?
#
loop_
_entity_poly.entity_id
_entity_poly.type
_entity_poly.pdbx_seq_one_letter_code
_entity_poly.pdbx_strand_id
1 'polypeptide(L)'
;MIDKYRQHTEFFILLTLLILTRVADGILTYKITPDLSRELNPLVYFFGFGWGGLIVVALAIIIPTVILSYYNIYKPFNNFPDKKASYLEFKKFYFNTSNPIIKTSSGKIIIHTLGYIVPRVFILWGIWVIIHNFLVLIYEPTYKYLRSEYKIWIIGYILPGILGVLLSNPFLKREYKRYINAKR
;
A
#
# COMPACT_ATOMS: atom_id res chain seq x y z
N MET A 1 -1.23 15.07 -20.77
CA MET A 1 0.07 14.51 -20.36
C MET A 1 0.30 14.85 -18.89
N ILE A 2 0.65 13.88 -18.04
CA ILE A 2 1.22 14.20 -16.73
C ILE A 2 2.65 14.66 -17.01
N ASP A 3 3.04 15.81 -16.48
CA ASP A 3 4.40 16.30 -16.58
C ASP A 3 5.38 15.22 -16.10
N LYS A 4 6.40 14.92 -16.92
CA LYS A 4 7.44 13.93 -16.64
C LYS A 4 8.10 14.21 -15.29
N TYR A 5 8.31 15.48 -14.95
CA TYR A 5 8.84 15.89 -13.64
C TYR A 5 7.94 15.41 -12.49
N ARG A 6 6.62 15.56 -12.64
CA ARG A 6 5.65 15.10 -11.64
C ARG A 6 5.65 13.59 -11.45
N GLN A 7 5.86 12.81 -12.52
CA GLN A 7 5.96 11.36 -12.44
C GLN A 7 7.19 10.92 -11.65
N HIS A 8 8.35 11.54 -11.90
CA HIS A 8 9.58 11.26 -11.15
C HIS A 8 9.43 11.62 -9.68
N THR A 9 8.92 12.81 -9.38
CA THR A 9 8.67 13.24 -8.00
C THR A 9 7.70 12.30 -7.28
N GLU A 10 6.60 11.90 -7.91
CA GLU A 10 5.66 10.92 -7.32
C GLU A 10 6.36 9.60 -7.00
N PHE A 11 7.13 9.04 -7.94
CA PHE A 11 7.83 7.77 -7.75
C PHE A 11 8.87 7.83 -6.61
N PHE A 12 9.72 8.86 -6.60
CA PHE A 12 10.76 9.01 -5.57
C PHE A 12 10.18 9.30 -4.19
N ILE A 13 9.09 10.06 -4.08
CA ILE A 13 8.38 10.27 -2.82
C ILE A 13 7.82 8.94 -2.30
N LEU A 14 7.13 8.17 -3.13
CA LEU A 14 6.58 6.87 -2.73
C LEU A 14 7.69 5.91 -2.29
N LEU A 15 8.78 5.83 -3.05
CA LEU A 15 9.91 4.97 -2.71
C LEU A 15 10.55 5.39 -1.39
N THR A 16 10.83 6.67 -1.22
CA THR A 16 11.44 7.22 0.00
C THR A 16 10.57 6.97 1.21
N LEU A 17 9.26 7.27 1.14
CA LEU A 17 8.35 7.03 2.25
C LEU A 17 8.19 5.54 2.56
N LEU A 18 8.14 4.68 1.54
CA LEU A 18 8.07 3.23 1.74
C LEU A 18 9.30 2.72 2.49
N ILE A 19 10.51 3.14 2.10
CA ILE A 19 11.75 2.73 2.77
C ILE A 19 11.81 3.30 4.19
N LEU A 20 11.57 4.60 4.35
CA LEU A 20 11.64 5.27 5.65
C LEU A 20 10.68 4.64 6.67
N THR A 21 9.46 4.32 6.24
CA THR A 21 8.49 3.70 7.16
C THR A 21 8.91 2.30 7.59
N ARG A 22 9.57 1.52 6.73
CA ARG A 22 10.08 0.19 7.09
C ARG A 22 11.31 0.26 8.00
N VAL A 23 12.22 1.20 7.74
CA VAL A 23 13.42 1.39 8.56
C VAL A 23 13.05 1.90 9.96
N ALA A 24 12.18 2.92 10.04
CA ALA A 24 11.73 3.45 11.32
C ALA A 24 11.01 2.40 12.17
N ASP A 25 10.14 1.61 11.55
CA ASP A 25 9.47 0.48 12.20
C ASP A 25 10.48 -0.54 12.74
N GLY A 26 11.41 -1.01 11.89
CA GLY A 26 12.45 -1.96 12.31
C GLY A 26 13.33 -1.46 13.45
N ILE A 27 13.69 -0.17 13.45
CA ILE A 27 14.45 0.46 14.55
C ILE A 27 13.64 0.44 15.86
N LEU A 28 12.35 0.80 15.80
CA LEU A 28 11.51 0.81 16.99
C LEU A 28 11.29 -0.60 17.52
N THR A 29 11.00 -1.57 16.66
CA THR A 29 10.85 -2.98 17.03
C THR A 29 12.13 -3.51 17.68
N TYR A 30 13.31 -3.20 17.12
CA TYR A 30 14.59 -3.61 17.70
C TYR A 30 14.80 -3.03 19.10
N LYS A 31 14.40 -1.77 19.34
CA LYS A 31 14.47 -1.16 20.67
C LYS A 31 13.50 -1.78 21.68
N ILE A 32 12.34 -2.28 21.21
CA ILE A 32 11.31 -2.87 22.08
C ILE A 32 11.62 -4.33 22.41
N THR A 33 12.06 -5.12 21.43
CA THR A 33 12.35 -6.55 21.58
C THR A 33 13.54 -6.96 20.67
N PRO A 34 14.79 -6.71 21.11
CA PRO A 34 15.98 -7.04 20.31
C PRO A 34 16.11 -8.53 19.98
N ASP A 35 15.57 -9.39 20.84
CA ASP A 35 15.55 -10.85 20.72
C ASP A 35 14.28 -11.39 20.05
N LEU A 36 13.34 -10.50 19.69
CA LEU A 36 12.01 -10.82 19.12
C LEU A 36 11.13 -11.71 20.00
N SER A 37 11.50 -11.97 21.27
CA SER A 37 10.78 -12.90 22.15
C SER A 37 9.35 -12.46 22.49
N ARG A 38 9.05 -11.17 22.31
CA ARG A 38 7.73 -10.58 22.58
C ARG A 38 6.96 -10.21 21.31
N GLU A 39 7.49 -10.57 20.14
CA GLU A 39 6.92 -10.16 18.86
C GLU A 39 5.72 -11.05 18.48
N LEU A 40 4.57 -10.42 18.24
CA LEU A 40 3.34 -11.12 17.85
C LEU A 40 3.25 -11.35 16.33
N ASN A 41 4.26 -10.95 15.56
CA ASN A 41 4.34 -11.21 14.14
C ASN A 41 4.29 -12.74 13.90
N PRO A 42 3.33 -13.25 13.13
CA PRO A 42 3.19 -14.68 12.83
C PRO A 42 4.48 -15.32 12.31
N LEU A 43 5.32 -14.56 11.60
CA LEU A 43 6.61 -15.03 11.07
C LEU A 43 7.61 -15.36 12.17
N VAL A 44 7.60 -14.61 13.27
CA VAL A 44 8.43 -14.92 14.43
C VAL A 44 7.75 -16.01 15.26
N TYR A 45 6.49 -15.79 15.64
CA TYR A 45 5.79 -16.64 16.60
C TYR A 45 5.54 -18.07 16.09
N PHE A 46 5.11 -18.24 14.83
CA PHE A 46 4.81 -19.55 14.26
C PHE A 46 5.97 -20.15 13.46
N PHE A 47 6.75 -19.32 12.76
CA PHE A 47 7.82 -19.79 11.86
C PHE A 47 9.23 -19.66 12.46
N GLY A 48 9.38 -19.07 13.65
CA GLY A 48 10.67 -18.96 14.34
C GLY A 48 11.68 -18.05 13.66
N PHE A 49 11.23 -17.12 12.81
CA PHE A 49 12.16 -16.24 12.08
C PHE A 49 12.83 -15.24 13.02
N GLY A 50 14.17 -15.17 12.95
CA GLY A 50 14.94 -14.07 13.52
C GLY A 50 14.96 -12.83 12.61
N TRP A 51 15.76 -11.83 12.97
CA TRP A 51 15.91 -10.58 12.20
C TRP A 51 16.25 -10.79 10.74
N GLY A 52 17.13 -11.73 10.42
CA GLY A 52 17.47 -12.06 9.04
C GLY A 52 16.25 -12.48 8.22
N GLY A 53 15.38 -13.34 8.79
CA GLY A 53 14.14 -13.77 8.16
C GLY A 53 13.16 -12.61 7.96
N LEU A 54 13.02 -11.74 8.96
CA LEU A 54 12.16 -10.54 8.85
C LEU A 54 12.66 -9.58 7.76
N ILE A 55 13.97 -9.37 7.65
CA ILE A 55 14.56 -8.53 6.59
C ILE A 55 14.29 -9.12 5.21
N VAL A 56 14.48 -10.43 5.04
CA VAL A 56 14.22 -11.12 3.77
C VAL A 56 12.76 -10.96 3.35
N VAL A 57 11.82 -11.15 4.28
CA VAL A 57 10.39 -10.98 3.99
C VAL A 57 10.05 -9.52 3.68
N ALA A 58 10.63 -8.57 4.41
CA ALA A 58 10.45 -7.14 4.12
C ALA A 58 10.92 -6.81 2.69
N LEU A 59 12.10 -7.29 2.27
CA LEU A 59 12.61 -7.11 0.91
C LEU A 59 11.70 -7.78 -0.14
N ALA A 60 11.21 -8.98 0.15
CA ALA A 60 10.28 -9.72 -0.71
C ALA A 60 8.94 -8.99 -0.90
N ILE A 61 8.55 -8.08 0.00
CA ILE A 61 7.36 -7.22 -0.13
C ILE A 61 7.71 -5.89 -0.80
N ILE A 62 8.81 -5.25 -0.40
CA ILE A 62 9.24 -3.94 -0.91
C ILE A 62 9.55 -4.03 -2.40
N ILE A 63 10.33 -5.02 -2.84
CA ILE A 63 10.79 -5.12 -4.24
C ILE A 63 9.59 -5.21 -5.21
N PRO A 64 8.61 -6.13 -5.04
CA PRO A 64 7.41 -6.14 -5.88
C PRO A 64 6.61 -4.84 -5.80
N THR A 65 6.52 -4.21 -4.63
CA THR A 65 5.80 -2.93 -4.46
C THR A 65 6.43 -1.81 -5.29
N VAL A 66 7.76 -1.73 -5.31
CA VAL A 66 8.51 -0.77 -6.12
C VAL A 66 8.31 -1.04 -7.61
N ILE A 67 8.37 -2.31 -8.02
CA ILE A 67 8.11 -2.72 -9.41
C ILE A 67 6.69 -2.33 -9.84
N LEU A 68 5.67 -2.65 -9.03
CA LEU A 68 4.29 -2.28 -9.30
C LEU A 68 4.13 -0.74 -9.43
N SER A 69 4.74 0.02 -8.52
CA SER A 69 4.73 1.48 -8.56
C SER A 69 5.36 2.03 -9.84
N TYR A 70 6.49 1.43 -10.27
CA TYR A 70 7.16 1.78 -11.52
C TYR A 70 6.23 1.56 -12.72
N TYR A 71 5.60 0.39 -12.82
CA TYR A 71 4.66 0.09 -13.91
C TYR A 71 3.46 1.03 -13.91
N ASN A 72 2.91 1.36 -12.74
CA ASN A 72 1.77 2.28 -12.65
C ASN A 72 2.10 3.71 -13.12
N ILE A 73 3.30 4.21 -12.80
CA ILE A 73 3.68 5.61 -13.04
C ILE A 73 4.26 5.79 -14.45
N TYR A 74 5.18 4.90 -14.86
CA TYR A 74 5.94 5.06 -16.11
C TYR A 74 5.38 4.26 -17.28
N LYS A 75 4.61 3.20 -17.02
CA LYS A 75 3.99 2.37 -18.05
C LYS A 75 2.47 2.25 -17.83
N PRO A 76 1.76 3.38 -17.69
CA PRO A 76 0.39 3.36 -17.23
C PRO A 76 -0.52 2.69 -18.26
N PHE A 77 -1.40 1.80 -17.80
CA PHE A 77 -2.34 1.10 -18.68
C PHE A 77 -3.63 1.92 -18.86
N ASN A 78 -4.20 1.91 -20.06
CA ASN A 78 -5.45 2.62 -20.38
C ASN A 78 -6.59 1.59 -20.46
N ASN A 79 -7.39 1.51 -19.40
CA ASN A 79 -8.63 0.73 -19.40
C ASN A 79 -9.83 1.69 -19.53
N PHE A 80 -10.01 2.25 -20.72
CA PHE A 80 -10.94 3.34 -20.96
C PHE A 80 -12.10 2.90 -21.85
N PRO A 81 -13.34 3.39 -21.60
CA PRO A 81 -14.45 3.15 -22.50
C PRO A 81 -14.27 3.92 -23.82
N ASP A 82 -14.82 3.39 -24.91
CA ASP A 82 -14.71 4.02 -26.23
C ASP A 82 -15.50 5.32 -26.34
N LYS A 83 -16.73 5.31 -25.81
CA LYS A 83 -17.64 6.46 -25.80
C LYS A 83 -17.36 7.36 -24.61
N LYS A 84 -17.69 8.65 -24.73
CA LYS A 84 -17.71 9.62 -23.62
C LYS A 84 -18.60 9.08 -22.50
N ALA A 85 -18.07 9.02 -21.28
CA ALA A 85 -18.73 8.48 -20.10
C ALA A 85 -18.59 9.46 -18.94
N SER A 86 -19.62 9.57 -18.12
CA SER A 86 -19.57 10.23 -16.81
C SER A 86 -18.65 9.48 -15.85
N TYR A 87 -18.28 10.12 -14.73
CA TYR A 87 -17.45 9.46 -13.71
C TYR A 87 -18.10 8.18 -13.15
N LEU A 88 -19.42 8.19 -12.94
CA LEU A 88 -20.13 7.03 -12.42
C LEU A 88 -20.14 5.87 -13.40
N GLU A 89 -20.38 6.14 -14.69
CA GLU A 89 -20.31 5.14 -15.76
C GLU A 89 -18.90 4.59 -15.92
N PHE A 90 -17.88 5.46 -15.86
CA PHE A 90 -16.48 5.04 -15.90
C PHE A 90 -16.13 4.09 -14.76
N LYS A 91 -16.55 4.40 -13.52
CA LYS A 91 -16.34 3.51 -12.37
C LYS A 91 -16.98 2.14 -12.57
N LYS A 92 -18.24 2.12 -13.05
CA LYS A 92 -18.95 0.87 -13.34
C LYS A 92 -18.24 0.07 -14.43
N PHE A 93 -17.70 0.73 -15.45
CA PHE A 93 -16.96 0.11 -16.55
C PHE A 93 -15.61 -0.49 -16.11
N TYR A 94 -14.85 0.23 -15.26
CA TYR A 94 -13.43 -0.07 -15.02
C TYR A 94 -13.17 -1.49 -14.50
N PHE A 95 -14.04 -2.00 -13.62
CA PHE A 95 -13.93 -3.35 -13.05
C PHE A 95 -15.04 -4.30 -13.52
N ASN A 96 -15.78 -3.94 -14.58
CA ASN A 96 -16.83 -4.79 -15.12
C ASN A 96 -16.23 -5.99 -15.87
N THR A 97 -16.62 -7.22 -15.54
CA THR A 97 -16.16 -8.43 -16.22
C THR A 97 -16.59 -8.51 -17.70
N SER A 98 -17.65 -7.78 -18.08
CA SER A 98 -18.08 -7.62 -19.47
C SER A 98 -17.21 -6.65 -20.27
N ASN A 99 -16.30 -5.91 -19.63
CA ASN A 99 -15.34 -5.04 -20.30
C ASN A 99 -14.37 -5.89 -21.17
N PRO A 100 -14.31 -5.66 -22.49
CA PRO A 100 -13.45 -6.45 -23.39
C PRO A 100 -11.95 -6.30 -23.08
N ILE A 101 -11.53 -5.16 -22.52
CA ILE A 101 -10.14 -4.91 -22.11
C ILE A 101 -9.79 -5.78 -20.90
N ILE A 102 -10.72 -6.02 -19.96
CA ILE A 102 -10.49 -6.92 -18.83
C ILE A 102 -10.26 -8.36 -19.32
N LYS A 103 -11.04 -8.82 -20.30
CA LYS A 103 -10.90 -10.18 -20.84
C LYS A 103 -9.54 -10.45 -21.47
N THR A 104 -8.91 -9.43 -22.05
CA THR A 104 -7.64 -9.58 -22.80
C THR A 104 -6.41 -9.11 -22.02
N SER A 105 -6.59 -8.24 -21.02
CA SER A 105 -5.49 -7.56 -20.33
C SER A 105 -5.70 -7.44 -18.82
N SER A 106 -6.46 -8.36 -18.20
CA SER A 106 -6.73 -8.39 -16.74
C SER A 106 -5.45 -8.22 -15.90
N GLY A 107 -4.38 -8.94 -16.22
CA GLY A 107 -3.10 -8.82 -15.51
C GLY A 107 -2.50 -7.41 -15.55
N LYS A 108 -2.57 -6.72 -16.69
CA LYS A 108 -2.07 -5.33 -16.80
C LYS A 108 -2.93 -4.37 -16.00
N ILE A 109 -4.25 -4.57 -15.97
CA ILE A 109 -5.18 -3.78 -15.16
C ILE A 109 -4.88 -3.99 -13.67
N ILE A 110 -4.71 -5.25 -13.24
CA ILE A 110 -4.37 -5.59 -11.86
C ILE A 110 -3.04 -4.95 -11.46
N ILE A 111 -1.98 -5.13 -12.26
CA ILE A 111 -0.66 -4.53 -11.99
C ILE A 111 -0.78 -3.00 -11.89
N HIS A 112 -1.51 -2.37 -12.80
CA HIS A 112 -1.68 -0.93 -12.82
C HIS A 112 -2.49 -0.43 -11.60
N THR A 113 -3.56 -1.11 -11.23
CA THR A 113 -4.37 -0.78 -10.04
C THR A 113 -3.56 -0.99 -8.75
N LEU A 114 -2.93 -2.15 -8.59
CA LEU A 114 -2.13 -2.47 -7.41
C LEU A 114 -0.92 -1.55 -7.28
N GLY A 115 -0.27 -1.19 -8.39
CA GLY A 115 0.85 -0.25 -8.38
C GLY A 115 0.49 1.17 -7.95
N TYR A 116 -0.80 1.54 -7.98
CA TYR A 116 -1.25 2.74 -7.31
C TYR A 116 -1.53 2.50 -5.82
N ILE A 117 -2.28 1.45 -5.51
CA ILE A 117 -2.88 1.22 -4.18
C ILE A 117 -1.84 0.71 -3.17
N VAL A 118 -1.15 -0.38 -3.49
CA VAL A 118 -0.25 -1.12 -2.58
C VAL A 118 0.83 -0.24 -1.94
N PRO A 119 1.63 0.57 -2.68
CA PRO A 119 2.65 1.41 -2.03
C PRO A 119 2.04 2.38 -1.02
N ARG A 120 0.89 2.97 -1.34
CA ARG A 120 0.20 3.93 -0.47
C ARG A 120 -0.39 3.25 0.76
N VAL A 121 -0.95 2.05 0.61
CA VAL A 121 -1.39 1.22 1.74
C VAL A 121 -0.22 0.94 2.67
N PHE A 122 0.92 0.48 2.15
CA PHE A 122 2.07 0.12 2.98
C PHE A 122 2.74 1.31 3.68
N ILE A 123 2.69 2.50 3.08
CA ILE A 123 3.15 3.75 3.72
C ILE A 123 2.20 4.11 4.87
N LEU A 124 0.90 4.21 4.61
CA LEU A 124 -0.09 4.60 5.63
C LEU A 124 -0.18 3.60 6.78
N TRP A 125 -0.17 2.30 6.45
CA TRP A 125 -0.06 1.24 7.43
C TRP A 125 1.26 1.33 8.20
N GLY A 126 2.38 1.63 7.53
CA GLY A 126 3.67 1.83 8.19
C GLY A 126 3.68 2.97 9.20
N ILE A 127 3.05 4.09 8.86
CA ILE A 127 2.89 5.21 9.79
C ILE A 127 2.11 4.75 11.03
N TRP A 128 1.04 3.98 10.86
CA TRP A 128 0.30 3.42 11.99
C TRP A 128 1.16 2.48 12.85
N VAL A 129 1.94 1.58 12.24
CA VAL A 129 2.83 0.67 12.98
C VAL A 129 3.91 1.45 13.74
N ILE A 130 4.49 2.49 13.14
CA ILE A 130 5.46 3.38 13.80
C ILE A 130 4.83 4.06 15.02
N ILE A 131 3.61 4.59 14.88
CA ILE A 131 2.89 5.21 16.00
C ILE A 131 2.63 4.18 17.10
N HIS A 132 2.15 2.99 16.74
CA HIS A 132 1.97 1.88 17.67
C HIS A 132 3.26 1.59 18.44
N ASN A 133 4.35 1.28 17.73
CA ASN A 133 5.63 0.92 18.32
C ASN A 133 6.24 2.07 19.14
N PHE A 134 6.10 3.32 18.69
CA PHE A 134 6.55 4.47 19.45
C PHE A 134 5.82 4.59 20.79
N LEU A 135 4.49 4.46 20.80
CA LEU A 135 3.69 4.48 22.03
C LEU A 135 4.01 3.31 22.97
N VAL A 136 4.33 2.14 22.42
CA VAL A 136 4.83 1.00 23.20
C VAL A 136 6.19 1.33 23.83
N LEU A 137 7.13 1.88 23.05
CA LEU A 137 8.49 2.19 23.48
C LEU A 137 8.53 3.20 24.63
N ILE A 138 7.69 4.23 24.58
CA ILE A 138 7.61 5.25 25.64
C ILE A 138 6.72 4.84 26.83
N TYR A 139 6.19 3.61 26.82
CA TYR A 139 5.29 3.11 27.86
C TYR A 139 4.10 4.04 28.14
N GLU A 140 3.49 4.62 27.09
CA GLU A 140 2.43 5.61 27.28
C GLU A 140 1.25 4.98 28.06
N PRO A 141 0.85 5.55 29.23
CA PRO A 141 -0.09 4.90 30.14
C PRO A 141 -1.46 4.60 29.54
N THR A 142 -2.02 5.54 28.79
CA THR A 142 -3.35 5.40 28.17
C THR A 142 -3.33 4.28 27.15
N TYR A 143 -2.28 4.23 26.34
CA TYR A 143 -2.08 3.24 25.31
C TYR A 143 -1.80 1.85 25.88
N LYS A 144 -1.04 1.78 26.98
CA LYS A 144 -0.83 0.53 27.72
C LYS A 144 -2.15 -0.04 28.22
N TYR A 145 -3.01 0.78 28.82
CA TYR A 145 -4.36 0.39 29.24
C TYR A 145 -5.21 -0.07 28.05
N LEU A 146 -5.24 0.70 26.96
CA LEU A 146 -5.99 0.30 25.76
C LEU A 146 -5.53 -1.05 25.19
N ARG A 147 -4.22 -1.34 25.24
CA ARG A 147 -3.66 -2.64 24.81
C ARG A 147 -3.98 -3.80 25.75
N SER A 148 -4.09 -3.55 27.06
CA SER A 148 -4.44 -4.60 28.02
C SER A 148 -5.91 -4.95 27.96
N GLU A 149 -6.79 -3.95 27.81
CA GLU A 149 -8.23 -4.15 27.79
C GLU A 149 -8.78 -4.57 26.42
N TYR A 150 -8.17 -4.08 25.33
CA TYR A 150 -8.69 -4.29 23.98
C TYR A 150 -7.67 -4.95 23.06
N LYS A 151 -8.16 -5.79 22.13
CA LYS A 151 -7.35 -6.46 21.10
C LYS A 151 -6.98 -5.51 19.95
N ILE A 152 -6.34 -4.39 20.26
CA ILE A 152 -6.04 -3.34 19.27
C ILE A 152 -5.08 -3.81 18.16
N TRP A 153 -4.34 -4.89 18.38
CA TRP A 153 -3.47 -5.50 17.37
C TRP A 153 -4.25 -5.97 16.13
N ILE A 154 -5.54 -6.30 16.26
CA ILE A 154 -6.42 -6.67 15.14
C ILE A 154 -6.50 -5.53 14.12
N ILE A 155 -6.44 -4.27 14.57
CA ILE A 155 -6.43 -3.09 13.70
C ILE A 155 -5.25 -3.18 12.73
N GLY A 156 -4.08 -3.63 13.18
CA GLY A 156 -2.89 -3.78 12.34
C GLY A 156 -3.09 -4.73 11.16
N TYR A 157 -3.96 -5.73 11.28
CA TYR A 157 -4.23 -6.70 10.22
C TYR A 157 -5.41 -6.30 9.31
N ILE A 158 -6.42 -5.61 9.85
CA ILE A 158 -7.60 -5.19 9.08
C ILE A 158 -7.32 -3.88 8.32
N LEU A 159 -6.51 -2.98 8.90
CA LEU A 159 -6.26 -1.65 8.36
C LEU A 159 -5.74 -1.64 6.91
N PRO A 160 -4.79 -2.50 6.49
CA PRO A 160 -4.36 -2.57 5.10
C PRO A 160 -5.51 -2.85 4.12
N GLY A 161 -6.44 -3.73 4.47
CA GLY A 161 -7.61 -4.05 3.66
C GLY A 161 -8.55 -2.86 3.51
N ILE A 162 -8.85 -2.18 4.62
CA ILE A 162 -9.67 -0.95 4.62
C ILE A 162 -9.02 0.12 3.76
N LEU A 163 -7.72 0.38 3.94
CA LEU A 163 -6.97 1.36 3.17
C LEU A 163 -6.98 1.02 1.67
N GLY A 164 -6.88 -0.27 1.31
CA GLY A 164 -6.97 -0.72 -0.08
C GLY A 164 -8.30 -0.32 -0.74
N VAL A 165 -9.42 -0.53 -0.04
CA VAL A 165 -10.75 -0.13 -0.52
C VAL A 165 -10.87 1.38 -0.60
N LEU A 166 -10.44 2.12 0.42
CA LEU A 166 -10.52 3.58 0.44
C LEU A 166 -9.69 4.23 -0.67
N LEU A 167 -8.53 3.67 -1.00
CA LEU A 167 -7.63 4.16 -2.06
C LEU A 167 -8.10 3.81 -3.48
N SER A 168 -9.07 2.91 -3.64
CA SER A 168 -9.67 2.59 -4.94
C SER A 168 -10.39 3.78 -5.58
N ASN A 169 -11.04 4.64 -4.78
CA ASN A 169 -11.77 5.79 -5.32
C ASN A 169 -10.82 6.92 -5.78
N PRO A 170 -9.79 7.33 -5.03
CA PRO A 170 -8.73 8.20 -5.53
C PRO A 170 -8.05 7.67 -6.81
N PHE A 171 -7.80 6.36 -6.87
CA PHE A 171 -7.30 5.72 -8.09
C PHE A 171 -8.24 5.96 -9.27
N LEU A 172 -9.51 5.59 -9.14
CA LEU A 172 -10.51 5.76 -10.21
C LEU A 172 -10.70 7.23 -10.61
N LYS A 173 -10.62 8.18 -9.67
CA LYS A 173 -10.63 9.63 -9.99
C LYS A 173 -9.41 10.01 -10.84
N ARG A 174 -8.22 9.50 -10.54
CA ARG A 174 -7.00 9.75 -11.33
C ARG A 174 -7.13 9.16 -12.74
N GLU A 175 -7.65 7.94 -12.85
CA GLU A 175 -7.87 7.27 -14.13
C GLU A 175 -8.92 7.98 -14.97
N TYR A 176 -10.01 8.45 -14.36
CA TYR A 176 -11.03 9.23 -15.05
C TYR A 176 -10.47 10.56 -15.59
N LYS A 177 -9.62 11.25 -14.83
CA LYS A 177 -8.92 12.45 -15.33
C LYS A 177 -8.04 12.12 -16.55
N ARG A 178 -7.32 10.99 -16.54
CA ARG A 178 -6.53 10.54 -17.70
C ARG A 178 -7.42 10.25 -18.90
N TYR A 179 -8.53 9.58 -18.67
CA TYR A 179 -9.52 9.27 -19.69
C TYR A 179 -10.09 10.53 -20.37
N ILE A 180 -10.53 11.53 -19.58
CA ILE A 180 -11.05 12.80 -20.13
C ILE A 180 -9.98 13.50 -20.97
N ASN A 181 -8.73 13.53 -20.49
CA ASN A 181 -7.63 14.16 -21.22
C ASN A 181 -7.24 13.41 -22.51
N ALA A 182 -7.50 12.11 -22.59
CA ALA A 182 -7.24 11.30 -23.79
C ALA A 182 -8.36 11.40 -24.84
N LYS A 183 -9.52 11.96 -24.47
CA LYS A 183 -10.71 12.14 -25.33
C LYS A 183 -10.99 13.62 -25.64
N ARG A 184 -10.11 14.53 -25.22
CA ARG A 184 -10.05 15.92 -25.66
C ARG A 184 -9.20 15.97 -26.92
#